data_AF-A0A9E2C991-F1
#
_entry.id   AF-A0A9E2C991-F1
#
_cell.length_a   1.000
_cell.length_b   1.000
_cell.length_c   1.000
_cell.angle_alpha   90.00
_cell.angle_beta   90.00
_cell.angle_gamma   90.00
#
_symmetry.space_group_name_H-M   'P 1'
#
loop_
_entity.id
_entity.type
_entity.pdbx_description
1 polymer ?
#
loop_
_entity_poly.entity_id
_entity_poly.type
_entity_poly.pdbx_seq_one_letter_code
_entity_poly.pdbx_strand_id
1 'polypeptide(L)'
;MAVLVKMTEDGRKVEVIDDAVCLDGRPEATKLVPLIEHPNRQAILRAVPQATHMAGRIVLTLPESAVAQDALNASNRDFDATPGGIAKRLQEAVFQKAKMDGIE
;
A
#
# COMPACT_ATOMS: atom_id res chain seq x y z
N MET A 1 -4.93 5.63 12.40
CA MET A 1 -4.47 4.52 13.28
C MET A 1 -3.14 4.01 12.72
N ALA A 2 -2.24 3.50 13.57
CA ALA A 2 -0.95 2.96 13.12
C ALA A 2 -0.86 1.47 13.44
N VAL A 3 -0.56 0.63 12.44
CA VAL A 3 -0.44 -0.83 12.59
C VAL A 3 1.01 -1.24 12.34
N LEU A 4 1.65 -1.84 13.35
CA LEU A 4 3.01 -2.35 13.22
C LEU A 4 3.03 -3.62 12.36
N VAL A 5 3.76 -3.57 11.25
CA VAL A 5 3.95 -4.70 10.36
C VAL A 5 5.20 -5.47 10.75
N LYS A 6 6.33 -4.77 10.92
CA LYS A 6 7.62 -5.37 11.31
C LYS A 6 8.64 -4.35 11.78
N MET A 7 9.76 -4.86 12.28
CA MET A 7 10.99 -4.10 12.52
C MET A 7 12.04 -4.50 11.49
N THR A 8 12.70 -3.53 10.88
CA THR A 8 13.86 -3.77 10.02
C THR A 8 15.08 -4.15 10.86
N GLU A 9 16.06 -4.83 10.27
CA GLU A 9 17.33 -5.20 10.94
C GLU A 9 18.10 -3.95 11.42
N ASP A 10 17.90 -2.82 10.76
CA ASP A 10 18.45 -1.50 11.11
C ASP A 10 17.69 -0.82 12.27
N GLY A 11 16.70 -1.48 12.85
CA GLY A 11 15.92 -0.99 13.99
C GLY A 11 14.79 -0.01 13.63
N ARG A 12 14.61 0.33 12.35
CA ARG A 12 13.49 1.16 11.89
C ARG A 12 12.20 0.34 11.86
N LYS A 13 11.10 0.95 12.31
CA LYS A 13 9.76 0.35 12.30
C LYS A 13 9.12 0.49 10.93
N VAL A 14 8.44 -0.56 10.48
CA VAL A 14 7.57 -0.53 9.32
C VAL A 14 6.14 -0.62 9.81
N GLU A 15 5.38 0.44 9.58
CA GLU A 15 4.03 0.61 10.12
C GLU A 15 3.11 1.10 9.00
N VAL A 16 1.87 0.66 8.98
CA VAL A 16 0.85 1.30 8.15
C VAL A 16 0.24 2.43 8.94
N ILE A 17 0.37 3.67 8.44
CA ILE A 17 -0.16 4.87 9.05
C ILE A 17 -1.09 5.50 8.03
N ASP A 18 -2.38 5.59 8.38
CA ASP A 18 -3.41 6.07 7.46
C ASP A 18 -3.44 5.22 6.18
N ASP A 19 -3.45 5.81 4.99
CA ASP A 19 -3.44 5.09 3.70
C ASP A 19 -2.03 4.66 3.22
N ALA A 20 -0.98 4.79 4.03
CA ALA A 20 0.39 4.53 3.60
C ALA A 20 1.18 3.57 4.49
N VAL A 21 1.97 2.71 3.86
CA VAL A 21 3.08 2.01 4.50
C VAL A 21 4.19 3.02 4.75
N CYS A 22 4.58 3.16 6.01
CA CYS A 22 5.59 4.06 6.49
C CYS A 22 6.81 3.30 7.03
N LEU A 23 8.00 3.84 6.75
CA LEU A 23 9.26 3.44 7.38
C LEU A 23 9.70 4.55 8.32
N ASP A 24 9.81 4.25 9.62
CA ASP A 24 10.18 5.23 10.63
C ASP A 24 9.26 6.48 10.61
N GLY A 25 7.96 6.25 10.44
CA GLY A 25 6.96 7.32 10.33
C GLY A 25 6.95 8.07 8.99
N ARG A 26 7.85 7.76 8.04
CA ARG A 26 7.86 8.38 6.70
C ARG A 26 7.11 7.51 5.68
N PRO A 27 6.17 8.06 4.91
CA PRO A 27 5.42 7.30 3.92
C PRO A 27 6.33 6.84 2.78
N GLU A 28 6.23 5.56 2.46
CA GLU A 28 6.99 4.90 1.39
C GLU A 28 6.09 4.46 0.23
N ALA A 29 4.92 3.89 0.53
CA ALA A 29 4.00 3.43 -0.50
C ALA A 29 2.57 3.31 0.02
N THR A 30 1.61 3.64 -0.83
CA THR A 30 0.16 3.45 -0.58
C THR A 30 -0.37 2.12 -1.13
N LYS A 31 0.44 1.40 -1.93
CA LYS A 31 0.06 0.12 -2.52
C LYS A 31 1.15 -0.91 -2.36
N LEU A 32 0.72 -2.16 -2.18
CA LEU A 32 1.59 -3.32 -2.25
C LEU A 32 1.68 -3.79 -3.70
N VAL A 33 2.91 -4.01 -4.17
CA VAL A 33 3.17 -4.56 -5.51
C VAL A 33 3.66 -5.99 -5.33
N PRO A 34 2.96 -7.00 -5.86
CA PRO A 34 3.45 -8.37 -5.80
C PRO A 34 4.75 -8.48 -6.58
N LEU A 35 5.70 -9.23 -6.02
CA LEU A 35 7.06 -9.28 -6.51
C LEU A 35 7.16 -9.81 -7.95
N ILE A 36 6.18 -10.61 -8.38
CA ILE A 36 6.10 -11.14 -9.74
C ILE A 36 6.01 -10.03 -10.81
N GLU A 37 5.41 -8.89 -10.47
CA GLU A 37 5.25 -7.72 -11.33
C GLU A 37 6.48 -6.78 -11.29
N HIS A 38 7.44 -7.03 -10.40
CA HIS A 38 8.59 -6.16 -10.23
C HIS A 38 9.69 -6.47 -11.27
N PRO A 39 10.21 -5.46 -12.01
CA PRO A 39 11.25 -5.70 -13.03
C PRO A 39 12.53 -6.30 -12.44
N ASN A 40 12.89 -5.93 -11.21
CA ASN A 40 14.07 -6.42 -10.51
C ASN A 40 13.81 -7.65 -9.60
N ARG A 41 12.73 -8.42 -9.82
CA ARG A 41 12.34 -9.54 -8.94
C ARG A 41 13.46 -10.53 -8.64
N GLN A 42 14.30 -10.86 -9.64
CA GLN A 42 15.40 -11.80 -9.48
C GLN A 42 16.52 -11.25 -8.58
N ALA A 43 16.78 -9.94 -8.63
CA ALA A 43 17.76 -9.32 -7.74
C ALA A 43 17.24 -9.29 -6.29
N ILE A 44 15.95 -8.99 -6.11
CA ILE A 44 15.31 -8.94 -4.79
C ILE A 44 15.27 -10.34 -4.17
N LEU A 45 14.85 -11.37 -4.90
CA LEU A 45 14.81 -12.75 -4.38
C LEU A 45 16.19 -13.30 -4.00
N ARG A 46 17.26 -12.86 -4.68
CA ARG A 46 18.63 -13.25 -4.30
C ARG A 46 19.06 -12.63 -2.98
N ALA A 47 18.62 -11.41 -2.68
CA ALA A 47 18.92 -10.74 -1.42
C ALA A 47 17.98 -11.18 -0.28
N VAL A 48 16.69 -11.39 -0.60
CA VAL A 48 15.63 -11.74 0.35
C VAL A 48 14.79 -12.86 -0.27
N PRO A 49 15.13 -14.14 -0.02
CA PRO A 49 14.46 -15.28 -0.67
C PRO A 49 12.99 -15.46 -0.28
N GLN A 50 12.59 -14.89 0.85
CA GLN A 50 11.23 -14.94 1.39
C GLN A 50 10.34 -13.77 0.92
N ALA A 51 10.85 -12.91 0.04
CA ALA A 51 10.12 -11.76 -0.47
C ALA A 51 8.95 -12.17 -1.36
N THR A 52 7.76 -11.63 -1.09
CA THR A 52 6.56 -11.83 -1.92
C THR A 52 5.96 -10.55 -2.44
N HIS A 53 6.08 -9.44 -1.69
CA HIS A 53 5.55 -8.13 -2.07
C HIS A 53 6.57 -7.02 -1.81
N MET A 54 6.38 -5.90 -2.50
CA MET A 54 7.14 -4.67 -2.34
C MET A 54 6.21 -3.52 -1.96
N ALA A 55 6.62 -2.73 -0.98
CA ALA A 55 6.00 -1.46 -0.60
C ALA A 55 7.06 -0.36 -0.72
N GLY A 56 7.16 0.27 -1.89
CA GLY A 56 8.22 1.23 -2.18
C GLY A 56 9.58 0.52 -2.17
N ARG A 57 10.47 0.91 -1.24
CA ARG A 57 11.78 0.30 -1.01
C ARG A 57 11.75 -0.84 0.01
N ILE A 58 10.59 -1.09 0.62
CA ILE A 58 10.43 -2.11 1.66
C ILE A 58 10.02 -3.43 1.03
N VAL A 59 10.81 -4.46 1.29
CA VAL A 59 10.50 -5.83 0.90
C VAL A 59 9.65 -6.47 1.99
N LEU A 60 8.54 -7.12 1.62
CA LEU A 60 7.63 -7.80 2.54
C LEU A 60 7.55 -9.29 2.22
N THR A 61 7.49 -10.10 3.27
CA THR A 61 7.12 -11.51 3.19
C THR A 61 5.61 -11.67 3.10
N LEU A 62 5.14 -12.89 2.83
CA LEU A 62 3.71 -13.19 2.76
C LEU A 62 2.92 -12.77 4.01
N PRO A 63 3.29 -13.18 5.24
CA PRO A 63 2.55 -12.77 6.44
C PRO A 63 2.58 -11.25 6.66
N GLU A 64 3.72 -10.61 6.43
CA GLU A 64 3.87 -9.16 6.59
C GLU A 64 3.01 -8.39 5.57
N SER A 65 2.98 -8.86 4.32
CA SER A 65 2.15 -8.27 3.27
C SER A 65 0.66 -8.41 3.56
N ALA A 66 0.24 -9.52 4.18
CA ALA A 66 -1.16 -9.71 4.57
C ALA A 66 -1.57 -8.72 5.66
N VAL A 67 -0.74 -8.54 6.69
CA VAL A 67 -0.97 -7.54 7.76
C VAL A 67 -1.00 -6.12 7.19
N ALA A 68 -0.05 -5.78 6.33
CA ALA A 68 -0.01 -4.47 5.69
C ALA A 68 -1.24 -4.23 4.80
N GLN A 69 -1.67 -5.23 4.03
CA GLN A 69 -2.82 -5.13 3.14
C GLN A 69 -4.13 -4.96 3.91
N ASP A 70 -4.28 -5.70 5.01
CA ASP A 70 -5.42 -5.58 5.92
C ASP A 70 -5.49 -4.18 6.55
N ALA A 71 -4.37 -3.68 7.08
CA ALA A 71 -4.29 -2.35 7.67
C ALA A 71 -4.58 -1.22 6.68
N LEU A 72 -4.09 -1.33 5.44
CA LEU A 72 -4.41 -0.39 4.35
C LEU A 72 -5.90 -0.45 4.01
N ASN A 73 -6.49 -1.66 3.94
CA ASN A 73 -7.91 -1.80 3.63
C ASN A 73 -8.79 -1.23 4.74
N ALA A 74 -8.43 -1.46 6.00
CA ALA A 74 -9.12 -0.88 7.16
C ALA A 74 -9.07 0.65 7.12
N SER A 75 -7.89 1.23 6.88
CA SER A 75 -7.73 2.69 6.82
C SER A 75 -8.51 3.32 5.67
N ASN A 76 -8.54 2.66 4.51
CA ASN A 76 -9.31 3.14 3.37
C ASN A 76 -10.84 3.04 3.60
N ARG A 77 -11.31 2.03 4.35
CA ARG A 77 -12.73 1.94 4.76
C ARG A 77 -13.10 3.07 5.72
N ASP A 78 -12.25 3.37 6.69
CA ASP A 78 -12.44 4.51 7.58
C ASP A 78 -12.51 5.83 6.80
N PHE A 79 -11.62 6.02 5.81
CA PHE A 79 -11.65 7.19 4.93
C PHE A 79 -12.92 7.25 4.08
N ASP A 80 -13.34 6.14 3.46
CA ASP A 80 -14.57 6.03 2.65
C ASP A 80 -15.82 6.43 3.45
N ALA A 81 -15.87 6.07 4.74
CA ALA A 81 -16.98 6.42 5.61
C ALA A 81 -17.02 7.92 5.98
N THR A 82 -15.96 8.70 5.68
CA THR A 82 -15.95 10.15 5.93
C THR A 82 -16.72 10.92 4.84
N PRO A 83 -17.30 12.09 5.16
CA PRO A 83 -17.93 12.94 4.15
C PRO A 83 -16.98 13.36 3.00
N GLY A 84 -15.67 13.44 3.26
CA GLY A 84 -14.66 13.68 2.24
C GLY A 84 -14.42 12.48 1.31
N GLY A 85 -14.41 11.26 1.86
CA GLY A 85 -14.31 10.02 1.10
C GLY A 85 -15.50 9.78 0.18
N ILE A 86 -16.71 10.02 0.67
CA ILE A 86 -17.95 9.93 -0.12
C ILE A 86 -17.91 10.90 -1.31
N ALA A 87 -17.53 12.17 -1.08
CA ALA A 87 -17.44 13.17 -2.14
C ALA A 87 -16.42 12.79 -3.23
N LYS A 88 -15.26 12.27 -2.82
CA LYS A 88 -14.21 11.84 -3.74
C LYS A 88 -14.64 10.66 -4.61
N ARG A 89 -15.33 9.66 -4.05
CA ARG A 89 -15.89 8.55 -4.85
C ARG A 89 -16.96 8.99 -5.81
N LEU A 90 -17.81 9.95 -5.41
CA LEU A 90 -18.80 10.54 -6.31
C LEU A 90 -18.10 11.22 -7.49
N GLN A 91 -17.03 11.98 -7.22
CA GLN A 91 -16.22 12.65 -8.24
C GLN A 91 -15.52 11.65 -9.17
N GLU A 92 -14.92 10.59 -8.64
CA GLU A 92 -14.29 9.53 -9.45
C GLU A 92 -15.30 8.78 -10.31
N ALA A 93 -16.51 8.50 -9.80
CA ALA A 93 -17.57 7.88 -10.58
C ALA A 93 -18.06 8.78 -11.73
N VAL A 94 -18.16 10.09 -11.49
CA VAL A 94 -18.44 11.08 -12.53
C VAL A 94 -17.32 11.13 -13.57
N PHE A 95 -16.06 11.13 -13.13
CA PHE A 95 -14.89 11.17 -14.02
C PHE A 95 -14.74 9.89 -14.85
N GLN A 96 -15.04 8.72 -14.27
CA GLN A 96 -15.09 7.44 -14.98
C GLN A 96 -16.21 7.42 -16.01
N LYS A 97 -17.41 7.92 -15.66
CA LYS A 97 -18.52 8.05 -16.61
C LYS A 97 -18.16 9.01 -17.75
N ALA A 98 -17.56 10.16 -17.46
CA ALA A 98 -17.08 11.12 -18.45
C ALA A 98 -16.06 10.48 -19.41
N LYS A 99 -15.09 9.74 -18.88
CA LYS A 99 -14.09 9.02 -19.67
C LYS A 99 -14.69 7.93 -20.57
N MET A 100 -15.73 7.23 -20.10
CA MET A 100 -16.46 6.24 -20.90
C MET A 100 -17.33 6.89 -21.99
N ASP A 101 -17.80 8.11 -21.76
CA ASP A 101 -18.60 8.89 -22.72
C ASP A 101 -17.73 9.56 -23.81
N GLY A 102 -16.40 9.48 -23.69
CA GLY A 102 -15.46 9.98 -24.70
C GLY A 102 -15.27 11.50 -24.69
N ILE A 103 -15.61 12.16 -23.58
CA ILE A 103 -15.32 13.59 -23.39
C ILE A 103 -13.90 13.75 -22.80
N GLU A 104 -12.96 14.17 -23.63
CA GLU A 104 -11.62 14.63 -23.24
C GLU A 104 -11.58 16.16 -23.12
#